data_AF-A0A8J4H2W6-F1
#
_entry.id   AF-A0A8J4H2W6-F1
#
_cell.length_a   1.000
_cell.length_b   1.000
_cell.length_c   1.000
_cell.angle_alpha   90.00
_cell.angle_beta   90.00
_cell.angle_gamma   90.00
#
_symmetry.space_group_name_H-M   'P 1'
#
loop_
_entity.id
_entity.type
_entity.pdbx_description
1 polymer ?
#
loop_
_entity_poly.entity_id
_entity_poly.type
_entity_poly.pdbx_seq_one_letter_code
_entity_poly.pdbx_strand_id
1 'polypeptide(L)' 'MRPSYATRNSKALKEEIESLRQELVRSVHTNGSFVHEQVLHISQQLDKLIFELQRHKQKKTN' A
#
# COMPACT_ATOMS: atom_id res chain seq x y z
N MET A 1 -2.12 -16.02 16.81
CA MET A 1 -2.26 -16.50 15.41
C MET A 1 -1.85 -15.37 14.48
N ARG A 2 -0.75 -15.49 13.74
CA ARG A 2 -0.39 -14.54 12.66
C ARG A 2 -0.94 -15.10 11.34
N PRO A 3 -1.76 -14.37 10.58
CA PRO A 3 -2.25 -14.88 9.31
C PRO A 3 -1.08 -15.03 8.34
N SER A 4 -0.93 -16.24 7.81
CA SER A 4 0.05 -16.55 6.76
C SER A 4 -0.38 -15.87 5.46
N TYR A 5 0.42 -14.93 4.98
CA TYR A 5 0.17 -14.12 3.76
C TYR A 5 0.25 -14.91 2.44
N ALA A 6 0.23 -16.26 2.49
CA ALA A 6 0.55 -17.13 1.37
C ALA A 6 -0.49 -17.14 0.22
N THR A 7 -1.63 -16.47 0.37
CA THR A 7 -2.60 -16.30 -0.72
C THR A 7 -3.23 -14.92 -0.68
N ARG A 8 -2.43 -13.87 -0.77
CA ARG A 8 -2.95 -12.50 -0.93
C ARG A 8 -3.61 -12.37 -2.30
N ASN A 9 -4.94 -12.48 -2.32
CA ASN A 9 -5.74 -12.30 -3.53
C ASN A 9 -5.47 -10.88 -4.08
N SER A 10 -5.27 -10.74 -5.40
CA SER A 10 -4.93 -9.45 -6.02
C SER A 10 -5.98 -8.36 -5.75
N LYS A 11 -7.20 -8.77 -5.44
CA LYS A 11 -8.28 -7.90 -4.98
C LYS A 11 -8.03 -7.31 -3.59
N ALA A 12 -7.61 -8.13 -2.62
CA ALA A 12 -7.31 -7.67 -1.26
C ALA A 12 -6.12 -6.69 -1.23
N LEU A 13 -5.09 -6.94 -2.06
CA LEU A 13 -3.98 -6.00 -2.25
C LEU A 13 -4.45 -4.64 -2.78
N LYS A 14 -5.36 -4.63 -3.76
CA LYS A 14 -5.90 -3.39 -4.32
C LYS A 14 -6.74 -2.61 -3.32
N GLU A 15 -7.57 -3.31 -2.55
CA GLU A 15 -8.40 -2.69 -1.49
C GLU A 15 -7.52 -2.03 -0.43
N GLU A 16 -6.45 -2.71 0.00
CA GLU A 16 -5.51 -2.17 1.00
C GLU A 16 -4.69 -0.98 0.47
N ILE A 17 -4.27 -1.03 -0.81
CA ILE A 17 -3.65 0.12 -1.49
C ILE A 17 -4.61 1.31 -1.52
N GLU A 18 -5.89 1.09 -1.84
CA GLU A 18 -6.85 2.19 -1.91
C GLU A 18 -7.17 2.78 -0.52
N SER A 19 -7.27 1.93 0.52
CA SER A 19 -7.38 2.40 1.91
C SER A 19 -6.20 3.27 2.32
N LEU A 20 -4.96 2.83 2.04
CA LEU A 20 -3.77 3.62 2.37
C LEU A 20 -3.66 4.90 1.54
N ARG A 21 -4.12 4.91 0.28
CA ARG A 21 -4.20 6.15 -0.51
C ARG A 21 -5.15 7.17 0.12
N GLN A 22 -6.31 6.72 0.58
CA GLN A 22 -7.26 7.61 1.26
C GLN A 22 -6.69 8.14 2.57
N GLU A 23 -5.96 7.31 3.33
CA GLU A 23 -5.30 7.72 4.56
C GLU A 23 -4.17 8.72 4.30
N LEU A 24 -3.37 8.53 3.24
CA LEU A 24 -2.35 9.48 2.80
C LEU A 24 -2.96 10.85 2.48
N VAL A 25 -4.04 10.88 1.68
CA VAL A 25 -4.73 12.12 1.29
C VAL A 25 -5.27 12.83 2.52
N ARG A 26 -5.89 12.10 3.45
CA ARG A 26 -6.36 12.67 4.73
C ARG A 26 -5.21 13.21 5.55
N SER A 27 -4.12 12.46 5.71
CA SER A 27 -2.95 12.87 6.50
C SER A 27 -2.27 14.11 5.91
N VAL A 28 -2.17 14.23 4.58
CA VAL A 28 -1.68 15.43 3.90
C VAL A 28 -2.60 16.62 4.15
N HIS A 29 -3.91 16.43 4.03
CA HIS A 29 -4.89 17.50 4.29
C HIS A 29 -4.87 17.96 5.76
N THR A 30 -4.69 17.04 6.71
CA THR A 30 -4.66 17.36 8.14
C THR A 30 -3.33 17.99 8.57
N ASN A 31 -2.20 17.48 8.08
CA ASN A 31 -0.87 17.95 8.50
C ASN A 31 -0.32 19.10 7.64
N GLY A 32 -0.95 19.40 6.49
CA GLY A 32 -0.57 20.50 5.59
C GLY A 32 0.77 20.32 4.88
N SER A 33 1.44 19.17 5.04
CA SER A 33 2.75 18.91 4.47
C SER A 33 2.91 17.45 4.07
N PHE A 34 3.44 17.24 2.86
CA PHE A 34 3.81 15.93 2.34
C PHE A 34 5.06 15.33 3.01
N VAL A 35 5.81 16.15 3.74
CA VAL A 35 7.07 15.75 4.41
C VAL A 35 6.82 15.35 5.86
N HIS A 36 5.57 15.38 6.32
CA HIS A 36 5.23 14.94 7.67
C HIS A 36 5.55 13.44 7.83
N GLU A 37 6.18 13.05 8.94
CA GLU A 37 6.68 11.67 9.14
C GLU A 37 5.60 10.61 8.92
N GLN A 38 4.37 10.93 9.33
CA GLN A 38 3.20 10.06 9.11
C GLN A 38 2.87 9.88 7.62
N VAL A 39 2.92 10.95 6.82
CA VAL A 39 2.68 10.91 5.37
C VAL A 39 3.79 10.11 4.69
N LEU A 40 5.04 10.32 5.09
CA LEU A 40 6.19 9.56 4.58
C LEU A 40 6.06 8.07 4.89
N HIS A 41 5.62 7.71 6.11
CA HIS A 41 5.41 6.32 6.49
C HIS A 41 4.34 5.64 5.63
N ILE A 42 3.19 6.31 5.43
CA ILE A 42 2.09 5.80 4.60
C ILE A 42 2.54 5.65 3.14
N SER A 43 3.31 6.62 2.60
CA SER A 43 3.88 6.54 1.25
C SER A 43 4.78 5.32 1.08
N GLN A 44 5.70 5.08 2.01
CA GLN A 44 6.61 3.94 1.95
C GLN A 44 5.87 2.59 2.04
N GLN A 45 4.77 2.53 2.80
CA GLN A 45 3.91 1.34 2.86
C GLN A 45 3.19 1.13 1.52
N LEU A 46 2.67 2.18 0.89
CA LEU A 46 2.08 2.13 -0.44
C LEU A 46 3.06 1.61 -1.49
N ASP A 47 4.28 2.11 -1.51
CA ASP A 47 5.32 1.68 -2.46
C ASP A 47 5.62 0.19 -2.33
N LYS A 48 5.71 -0.34 -1.10
CA LYS A 48 5.91 -1.78 -0.85
C LYS A 48 4.77 -2.61 -1.41
N LEU A 49 3.51 -2.19 -1.19
CA LEU A 49 2.34 -2.92 -1.68
C LEU A 49 2.22 -2.89 -3.21
N ILE A 50 2.55 -1.75 -3.83
CA ILE A 50 2.57 -1.61 -5.29
C ILE A 50 3.65 -2.52 -5.88
N PHE A 51 4.84 -2.54 -5.28
CA PHE A 51 5.94 -3.41 -5.70
C PHE A 51 5.57 -4.90 -5.59
N GLU A 52 4.94 -5.32 -4.48
CA GLU A 52 4.41 -6.68 -4.33
C GLU A 52 3.40 -7.02 -5.44
N LEU A 53 2.44 -6.12 -5.69
CA LEU A 53 1.43 -6.30 -6.74
C LEU A 53 2.07 -6.47 -8.13
N GLN A 54 3.06 -5.63 -8.46
CA GLN A 54 3.79 -5.70 -9.72
C GLN A 54 4.59 -7.00 -9.84
N ARG A 55 5.28 -7.42 -8.77
CA ARG A 55 6.03 -8.68 -8.72
C ARG A 55 5.13 -9.89 -8.93
N HIS A 56 3.93 -9.89 -8.32
CA HIS A 56 2.94 -10.95 -8.52
C HIS A 56 2.40 -10.99 -9.96
N LYS A 57 2.26 -9.84 -10.63
CA LYS A 57 1.88 -9.80 -12.05
C LYS A 57 2.99 -10.34 -12.95
N GLN A 58 4.24 -9.93 -12.73
CA GLN A 58 5.38 -10.38 -13.54
C GLN A 58 5.62 -11.90 -13.43
N LYS A 59 5.44 -12.50 -12.25
CA LYS A 59 5.52 -13.96 -12.06
C LYS A 59 4.43 -14.77 -12.76
N LYS A 60 3.34 -14.13 -13.20
CA LYS A 60 2.20 -14.81 -13.85
C LYS A 60 2.28 -14.79 -15.38
N THR A 61 3.28 -14.09 -15.94
CA THR A 61 3.45 -13.86 -17.39
C THR A 61 4.70 -14.56 -17.94
N ASN A 62 5.33 -15.44 -17.17
CA ASN A 62 6.49 -16.25 -17.57
C ASN A 62 6.26 -17.71 -17.16
#